data_AF-A0A7L2LWA3-F1
#
_entry.id   AF-A0A7L2LWA3-F1
#
_cell.length_a   1.000
_cell.length_b   1.000
_cell.length_c   1.000
_cell.angle_alpha   90.00
_cell.angle_beta   90.00
_cell.angle_gamma   90.00
#
_symmetry.space_group_name_H-M   'P 1'
#
loop_
_entity.id
_entity.type
_entity.pdbx_description
1 polymer ?
#
loop_
_entity_poly.entity_id
_entity_poly.type
_entity_poly.pdbx_seq_one_letter_code
_entity_poly.pdbx_strand_id
1 'polypeptide(L)' 'GAPVAIAMVATSALLLLLLRRTARRPSGPVTLQDPLAKYPLRLLDKEEISHDTKKFRFGLPSTSHILGLPVGKY' A
#
# COMPACT_ATOMS: atom_id res chain seq x y z
N GLY A 1 16.06 -28.68 -29.75
CA GLY A 1 16.31 -29.80 -28.82
C GLY A 1 16.03 -29.39 -27.39
N ALA A 2 15.85 -30.35 -26.49
CA ALA A 2 15.57 -30.14 -25.06
C ALA A 2 16.38 -29.02 -24.37
N PRO A 3 17.71 -28.84 -24.59
CA PRO A 3 18.47 -27.80 -23.90
C PRO A 3 18.04 -26.36 -24.26
N VAL A 4 17.62 -26.13 -25.52
CA VAL A 4 17.18 -24.79 -25.97
C VAL A 4 15.85 -24.41 -25.32
N ALA A 5 14.95 -25.38 -25.18
CA ALA A 5 13.66 -25.18 -24.53
C ALA A 5 13.84 -24.83 -23.04
N ILE A 6 14.72 -25.54 -22.33
CA ILE A 6 15.02 -25.27 -20.92
C ILE A 6 15.61 -23.88 -20.74
N ALA A 7 16.54 -23.46 -21.62
CA ALA A 7 17.14 -22.14 -21.55
C ALA A 7 16.10 -21.01 -21.76
N MET A 8 15.16 -21.17 -22.69
CA MET A 8 14.09 -20.19 -22.90
C MET A 8 13.13 -20.10 -21.71
N VAL A 9 12.77 -21.24 -21.09
CA VAL A 9 11.90 -21.24 -19.90
C VAL A 9 12.60 -20.59 -18.70
N ALA A 10 13.88 -20.90 -18.48
CA ALA A 10 14.65 -20.32 -17.38
C ALA A 10 14.81 -18.80 -17.52
N THR A 11 15.12 -18.32 -18.73
CA THR A 11 15.28 -16.89 -19.01
C THR A 11 13.97 -16.12 -18.88
N SER A 12 12.87 -16.67 -19.39
CA SER A 12 11.54 -16.05 -19.24
C SER A 12 11.05 -16.06 -17.79
N ALA A 13 11.26 -17.14 -17.04
CA ALA A 13 10.94 -17.20 -15.61
C ALA A 13 11.77 -16.18 -14.80
N LEU A 14 13.07 -16.07 -15.09
CA LEU A 14 13.95 -15.10 -14.45
C LEU A 14 13.52 -13.66 -14.78
N LEU A 15 13.20 -13.38 -16.04
CA LEU A 15 12.70 -12.08 -16.49
C LEU A 15 11.40 -11.72 -15.75
N LEU A 16 10.44 -12.63 -15.68
CA LEU A 16 9.18 -12.43 -14.97
C LEU A 16 9.40 -12.17 -13.47
N LEU A 17 10.33 -12.86 -12.82
CA LEU A 17 10.69 -12.62 -11.42
C LEU A 17 11.31 -11.23 -11.21
N LEU A 18 12.17 -10.79 -12.13
CA LEU A 18 12.79 -9.46 -12.07
C LEU A 18 11.74 -8.35 -12.26
N LEU A 19 10.82 -8.49 -13.23
CA LEU A 19 9.72 -7.54 -13.44
C LEU A 19 8.79 -7.47 -12.21
N ARG A 20 8.52 -8.59 -11.54
CA ARG A 20 7.73 -8.60 -10.30
C ARG A 20 8.43 -7.90 -9.14
N ARG A 21 9.76 -7.91 -9.09
CA ARG A 21 10.53 -7.24 -8.04
C ARG A 21 10.52 -5.73 -8.19
N THR A 22 10.63 -5.23 -9.41
CA THR A 22 10.56 -3.78 -9.70
C THR A 22 9.15 -3.20 -9.60
N ALA A 23 8.12 -4.04 -9.77
CA ALA A 23 6.73 -3.63 -9.62
C ALA A 23 6.29 -3.40 -8.15
N ARG A 24 7.08 -3.82 -7.15
CA ARG A 24 6.72 -3.56 -5.74
C ARG A 24 6.98 -2.10 -5.43
N ARG A 25 5.91 -1.31 -5.30
CA ARG A 25 6.00 0.04 -4.74
C ARG A 25 6.48 -0.08 -3.28
N PRO A 26 7.51 0.66 -2.84
CA PRO A 26 7.82 0.75 -1.43
C PRO A 26 6.63 1.38 -0.73
N SER A 27 5.93 0.61 0.11
CA SER A 27 4.97 1.17 1.04
C SER A 27 5.76 1.94 2.11
N GLY A 28 5.44 3.20 2.33
CA GLY A 28 6.06 3.96 3.41
C GLY A 28 5.71 3.39 4.80
N PRO A 29 6.26 4.01 5.86
CA PRO A 29 6.03 3.54 7.23
C PRO A 29 4.54 3.51 7.58
N VAL A 30 4.17 2.51 8.39
CA VAL A 30 2.78 2.25 8.78
C VAL A 30 2.43 3.01 10.07
N THR A 31 1.28 3.67 10.05
CA THR A 31 0.78 4.43 11.21
C THR A 31 0.19 3.52 12.28
N LEU A 32 -0.66 2.56 11.92
CA LEU A 32 -1.31 1.64 12.86
C LEU A 32 -0.41 0.43 13.12
N GLN A 33 0.45 0.51 14.14
CA GLN A 33 1.41 -0.57 14.48
C GLN A 33 0.84 -1.53 15.54
N ASP A 34 0.31 -0.96 16.62
CA ASP A 34 -0.37 -1.66 17.71
C ASP A 34 -1.90 -1.44 17.61
N PRO A 35 -2.71 -2.51 17.52
CA PRO A 35 -4.17 -2.42 17.46
C PRO A 35 -4.84 -1.90 18.74
N LEU A 36 -4.17 -1.93 19.89
CA LEU A 36 -4.72 -1.43 21.17
C LEU A 36 -4.34 0.03 21.45
N ALA A 37 -3.36 0.56 20.71
CA ALA A 37 -2.91 1.94 20.87
C ALA A 37 -3.85 2.93 20.17
N LYS A 38 -4.01 4.12 20.77
CA LYS A 38 -4.74 5.24 20.17
C LYS A 38 -3.75 6.21 19.52
N TYR A 39 -3.97 6.50 18.24
CA TYR A 39 -3.14 7.41 17.45
C TYR A 39 -3.88 8.73 17.22
N PRO A 40 -3.50 9.84 17.88
CA PRO A 40 -4.12 11.13 17.61
C PRO A 40 -3.68 11.63 16.23
N LEU A 41 -4.62 11.74 15.29
CA LEU A 41 -4.37 12.28 13.95
C LEU A 41 -4.96 13.69 13.83
N ARG A 42 -4.22 14.58 13.17
CA ARG A 42 -4.66 15.97 12.99
C ARG A 42 -5.76 16.01 11.93
N LEU A 43 -6.87 16.68 12.22
CA LEU A 43 -7.86 16.98 11.20
C LEU A 43 -7.26 18.01 10.23
N LEU A 44 -7.16 17.64 8.96
CA LEU A 44 -6.67 18.52 7.90
C LEU A 44 -7.79 19.19 7.14
N ASP A 45 -8.91 18.48 6.94
CA ASP A 45 -10.00 18.95 6.11
C ASP A 45 -11.33 18.33 6.50
N LYS A 46 -12.41 19.07 6.23
CA LYS A 46 -13.79 18.65 6.45
C LYS A 46 -14.62 19.13 5.26
N GLU A 47 -15.05 18.17 4.46
CA GLU A 47 -15.88 18.40 3.28
C GLU A 47 -17.32 17.97 3.58
N GLU A 48 -18.29 18.82 3.28
CA GLU A 48 -19.72 18.49 3.37
C GLU A 48 -20.18 17.88 2.04
N ILE A 49 -20.50 16.60 2.05
CA ILE A 49 -20.94 15.86 0.84
C ILE A 49 -22.46 16.05 0.65
N SER A 50 -23.22 16.03 1.75
CA SER A 50 -24.66 16.29 1.80
C SER A 50 -25.02 16.95 3.12
N HIS A 51 -26.31 17.25 3.32
CA HIS A 51 -26.84 17.81 4.57
C HIS A 51 -26.40 17.02 5.83
N ASP A 52 -26.35 15.69 5.75
CA ASP A 52 -26.05 14.80 6.87
C ASP A 52 -24.71 14.04 6.71
N THR A 53 -24.07 14.10 5.54
CA THR A 53 -22.85 13.34 5.27
C THR A 53 -21.65 14.25 5.11
N LYS A 54 -20.58 13.94 5.85
CA LYS A 54 -19.34 14.72 5.89
C LYS A 54 -18.13 13.80 5.74
N LYS A 55 -17.13 14.23 4.97
CA LYS A 55 -15.85 13.54 4.77
C LYS A 55 -14.75 14.29 5.50
N PHE A 56 -14.05 13.58 6.37
CA PHE A 56 -12.95 14.13 7.15
C PHE A 56 -11.63 13.58 6.63
N ARG A 57 -10.67 14.45 6.36
CA ARG A 57 -9.31 14.06 5.99
C ARG A 57 -8.40 14.28 7.20
N PHE A 58 -7.80 13.21 7.69
CA PHE A 58 -6.82 13.26 8.76
C PHE A 58 -5.40 13.12 8.21
N GLY A 59 -4.48 13.88 8.79
CA GLY A 59 -3.06 13.84 8.45
C GLY A 59 -2.37 12.72 9.20
N LEU A 60 -1.57 11.94 8.46
CA LEU A 60 -0.66 10.95 9.04
C LEU A 60 0.59 11.64 9.62
N PRO A 61 1.42 10.94 10.43
CA PRO A 61 2.60 11.53 11.05
C PRO A 61 3.60 12.17 10.07
N SER A 62 3.68 11.65 8.84
CA SER A 62 4.40 12.30 7.73
C SER A 62 3.71 12.05 6.38
N THR A 63 4.12 12.79 5.35
CA THR A 63 3.62 12.63 3.97
C THR A 63 3.99 11.29 3.33
N SER A 64 5.02 10.61 3.84
CA SER A 64 5.44 9.29 3.38
C SER A 64 4.73 8.15 4.10
N HIS A 65 4.05 8.40 5.23
CA HIS A 65 3.34 7.35 5.96
C HIS A 65 2.12 6.84 5.18
N ILE A 66 1.75 5.60 5.45
CA ILE A 66 0.44 5.01 5.10
C ILE A 66 -0.31 4.64 6.38
N LEU A 67 -1.64 4.49 6.28
CA LEU A 67 -2.46 4.10 7.43
C LEU A 67 -2.16 2.65 7.86
N GLY A 68 -2.00 1.74 6.88
CA GLY A 68 -1.70 0.32 7.10
C GLY A 68 -2.90 -0.54 7.51
N LEU A 69 -4.13 -0.07 7.24
CA LEU A 69 -5.34 -0.85 7.49
C LEU A 69 -5.64 -1.78 6.29
N PRO A 70 -5.77 -3.11 6.51
CA PRO A 70 -6.20 -4.02 5.45
C PRO A 70 -7.60 -3.70 4.94
N VAL A 71 -7.84 -3.92 3.64
CA VAL A 71 -9.17 -3.73 3.05
C VAL A 71 -10.19 -4.64 3.75
N GLY A 72 -11.36 -4.08 4.08
CA GLY A 72 -12.42 -4.78 4.82
C GLY A 72 -12.29 -4.74 6.34
N LYS A 73 -11.30 -4.01 6.88
CA LYS A 73 -11.19 -3.70 8.31
C LYS A 73 -11.60 -2.24 8.57
N TYR A 74 -12.09 -1.98 9.77
CA TYR A 74 -12.52 -0.68 10.28
C TYR A 74 -12.07 -0.51 11.73
#